data_AF-A0A832NGG0-F1
#
_entry.id   AF-A0A832NGG0-F1
#
_cell.length_a   1.000
_cell.length_b   1.000
_cell.length_c   1.000
_cell.angle_alpha   90.00
_cell.angle_beta   90.00
_cell.angle_gamma   90.00
#
_symmetry.space_group_name_H-M   'P 1'
#
loop_
_entity.id
_entity.type
_entity.pdbx_description
1 polymer ?
#
loop_
_entity_poly.entity_id
_entity_poly.type
_entity_poly.pdbx_seq_one_letter_code
_entity_poly.pdbx_strand_id
1 'polypeptide(L)'
;MRVVELRDVKNLDLFIKKLVELGFRVELGPHVVLEDHSELAVFKALRNGELEAYIVAHYITQYYRAVLSNSYSNDSLFVKELLRIKYSGEKWSIPVNPLYIITVNSKIVEYIKDYRDEYPVPDGEQLVNTYKSRNPEYTQIPRIVIGRLVDVEF
;
A
#
# COMPACT_ATOMS: atom_id res chain seq x y z
N MET A 1 -1.94 -7.13 21.33
CA MET A 1 -1.78 -6.62 19.95
C MET A 1 -0.57 -5.70 19.90
N ARG A 2 0.19 -5.67 18.80
CA ARG A 2 1.33 -4.75 18.60
C ARG A 2 1.28 -4.19 17.19
N VAL A 3 1.62 -2.91 17.03
CA VAL A 3 1.84 -2.30 15.71
C VAL A 3 3.33 -2.33 15.38
N VAL A 4 3.66 -2.86 14.21
CA VAL A 4 5.03 -2.90 13.67
C VAL A 4 5.04 -2.14 12.35
N GLU A 5 6.01 -1.24 12.20
CA GLU A 5 6.24 -0.51 10.95
C GLU A 5 7.27 -1.24 10.10
N LEU A 6 6.91 -1.57 8.85
CA LEU A 6 7.86 -2.03 7.83
C LEU A 6 8.14 -0.89 6.85
N ARG A 7 9.33 -0.28 7.00
CA ARG A 7 9.72 0.93 6.26
C ARG A 7 10.35 0.65 4.90
N ASP A 8 10.92 -0.54 4.74
CA ASP A 8 11.73 -0.92 3.58
C ASP A 8 10.91 -1.67 2.50
N VAL A 9 9.57 -1.55 2.53
CA VAL A 9 8.69 -2.12 1.50
C VAL A 9 8.37 -1.06 0.45
N LYS A 10 8.92 -1.26 -0.74
CA LYS A 10 8.76 -0.44 -1.94
C LYS A 10 7.83 -1.09 -2.97
N ASN A 11 7.59 -2.39 -2.87
CA ASN A 11 6.70 -3.14 -3.76
C ASN A 11 5.65 -3.94 -2.96
N LEU A 12 4.44 -3.38 -2.86
CA LEU A 12 3.37 -4.00 -2.08
C LEU A 12 2.98 -5.37 -2.63
N ASP A 13 2.87 -5.50 -3.96
CA ASP A 13 2.47 -6.76 -4.60
C ASP A 13 3.49 -7.89 -4.33
N LEU A 14 4.79 -7.56 -4.36
CA LEU A 14 5.86 -8.50 -4.03
C LEU A 14 5.83 -8.89 -2.55
N PHE A 15 5.58 -7.93 -1.64
CA PHE A 15 5.43 -8.21 -0.22
C PHE A 15 4.24 -9.14 0.07
N ILE A 16 3.07 -8.89 -0.54
CA ILE A 16 1.90 -9.77 -0.39
C ILE A 16 2.21 -11.16 -0.93
N LYS A 17 2.86 -11.26 -2.10
CA LYS A 17 3.31 -12.55 -2.66
C LYS A 17 4.25 -13.28 -1.69
N LYS A 18 5.18 -12.57 -1.06
CA LYS A 18 6.11 -13.16 -0.08
C LYS A 18 5.38 -13.75 1.13
N LEU A 19 4.36 -13.07 1.64
CA LEU A 19 3.52 -13.61 2.71
C LEU A 19 2.83 -14.90 2.28
N VAL A 20 2.31 -14.96 1.05
CA VAL A 20 1.71 -16.19 0.50
C VAL A 20 2.74 -17.32 0.42
N GLU A 21 3.96 -17.04 -0.05
CA GLU A 21 5.06 -18.02 -0.08
C GLU A 21 5.46 -18.52 1.32
N LEU A 22 5.29 -17.70 2.36
CA LEU A 22 5.53 -18.06 3.76
C LEU A 22 4.37 -18.87 4.39
N GLY A 23 3.32 -19.17 3.60
CA GLY A 23 2.20 -19.99 4.00
C GLY A 23 1.02 -19.22 4.62
N PHE A 24 0.97 -17.90 4.44
CA PHE A 24 -0.19 -17.09 4.84
C PHE A 24 -1.22 -17.04 3.71
N ARG A 25 -2.51 -17.10 4.05
CA ARG A 25 -3.58 -16.65 3.17
C ARG A 25 -3.75 -15.16 3.39
N VAL A 26 -3.57 -14.36 2.35
CA VAL A 26 -3.76 -12.90 2.42
C VAL A 26 -5.05 -12.51 1.74
N GLU A 27 -5.92 -11.81 2.46
CA GLU A 27 -7.22 -11.35 1.97
C GLU A 27 -7.27 -9.83 1.95
N LEU A 28 -7.76 -9.24 0.87
CA LEU A 28 -8.07 -7.82 0.82
C LEU A 28 -9.35 -7.55 1.64
N GLY A 29 -9.24 -6.68 2.63
CA GLY A 29 -10.34 -6.15 3.41
C GLY A 29 -10.82 -4.79 2.87
N PRO A 30 -11.20 -3.85 3.75
CA PRO A 30 -11.56 -2.50 3.34
C PRO A 30 -10.49 -1.82 2.49
N HIS A 31 -10.93 -1.17 1.41
CA HIS A 31 -10.09 -0.50 0.42
C HIS A 31 -10.78 0.78 -0.05
N VAL A 32 -10.02 1.85 -0.22
CA VAL A 32 -10.51 3.14 -0.72
C VAL A 32 -9.45 3.83 -1.58
N VAL A 33 -9.91 4.51 -2.63
CA VAL A 33 -9.12 5.46 -3.42
C VAL A 33 -9.39 6.86 -2.88
N LEU A 34 -8.33 7.60 -2.54
CA LEU A 34 -8.40 8.94 -1.96
C LEU A 34 -8.39 10.03 -3.04
N GLU A 35 -8.76 11.25 -2.65
CA GLU A 35 -8.82 12.41 -3.57
C GLU A 35 -7.43 12.80 -4.12
N ASP A 36 -6.37 12.46 -3.42
CA ASP A 36 -4.98 12.66 -3.85
C ASP A 36 -4.46 11.51 -4.74
N HIS A 37 -5.35 10.58 -5.12
CA HIS A 37 -5.12 9.41 -5.98
C HIS A 37 -4.13 8.39 -5.41
N SER A 38 -3.87 8.44 -4.10
CA SER A 38 -3.38 7.28 -3.39
C SER A 38 -4.53 6.34 -3.02
N GLU A 39 -4.16 5.18 -2.53
CA GLU A 39 -5.06 4.14 -2.06
C GLU A 39 -4.71 3.74 -0.64
N LEU A 40 -5.73 3.48 0.16
CA LEU A 40 -5.59 2.94 1.50
C LEU A 40 -6.31 1.59 1.57
N ALA A 41 -5.56 0.54 1.86
CA ALA A 41 -6.07 -0.82 1.97
C ALA A 41 -5.71 -1.45 3.31
N VAL A 42 -6.61 -2.31 3.80
CA VAL A 42 -6.34 -3.23 4.90
C VAL A 42 -6.32 -4.64 4.33
N PHE A 43 -5.23 -5.37 4.56
CA PHE A 43 -5.16 -6.80 4.27
C PHE A 43 -5.22 -7.61 5.56
N LYS A 44 -5.84 -8.78 5.51
CA LYS A 44 -5.81 -9.77 6.58
C LYS A 44 -4.81 -10.86 6.21
N ALA A 45 -3.84 -11.12 7.08
CA ALA A 45 -2.94 -12.26 6.96
C ALA A 45 -3.43 -13.36 7.89
N LEU A 46 -3.86 -14.48 7.30
CA LEU A 46 -4.35 -15.65 8.02
C LEU A 46 -3.40 -16.82 7.88
N ARG A 47 -3.28 -17.65 8.91
CA ARG A 47 -2.54 -18.92 8.85
C ARG A 47 -3.34 -20.00 9.57
N ASN A 48 -3.47 -21.17 8.96
CA ASN A 48 -4.29 -22.27 9.49
C ASN A 48 -5.74 -21.87 9.84
N GLY A 49 -6.30 -20.87 9.13
CA GLY A 49 -7.65 -20.35 9.37
C GLY A 49 -7.74 -19.28 10.47
N GLU A 50 -6.66 -19.00 11.19
CA GLU A 50 -6.61 -17.98 12.24
C GLU A 50 -6.03 -16.67 11.72
N LEU A 51 -6.57 -15.55 12.19
CA LEU A 51 -6.03 -14.22 11.89
C LEU A 51 -4.72 -13.99 12.67
N GLU A 52 -3.63 -13.77 11.94
CA GLU A 52 -2.32 -13.49 12.53
C GLU A 52 -2.05 -11.98 12.60
N ALA A 53 -2.46 -11.24 11.55
CA ALA A 53 -2.30 -9.78 11.51
C ALA A 53 -3.23 -9.08 10.52
N TYR A 54 -3.45 -7.79 10.78
CA TYR A 54 -3.88 -6.81 9.79
C TYR A 54 -2.67 -6.08 9.22
N ILE A 55 -2.72 -5.72 7.94
CA ILE A 55 -1.68 -4.99 7.22
C ILE A 55 -2.36 -3.76 6.63
N VAL A 56 -1.99 -2.57 7.12
CA VAL A 56 -2.48 -1.31 6.57
C VAL A 56 -1.44 -0.77 5.60
N ALA A 57 -1.85 -0.59 4.35
CA ALA A 57 -1.01 -0.06 3.29
C ALA A 57 -1.62 1.23 2.74
N HIS A 58 -0.83 2.30 2.76
CA HIS A 58 -1.11 3.54 2.04
C HIS A 58 -0.13 3.63 0.87
N TYR A 59 -0.62 3.60 -0.35
CA TYR A 59 0.19 3.38 -1.55
C TYR A 59 -0.34 4.13 -2.77
N ILE A 60 0.50 4.27 -3.79
CA ILE A 60 0.11 4.75 -5.12
C ILE A 60 0.17 3.59 -6.12
N THR A 61 -0.62 3.68 -7.19
CA THR A 61 -0.63 2.71 -8.29
C THR A 61 -0.21 3.36 -9.61
N GLN A 62 -0.11 2.57 -10.68
CA GLN A 62 0.24 3.05 -12.02
C GLN A 62 -0.60 4.25 -12.50
N TYR A 63 -1.83 4.40 -12.00
CA TYR A 63 -2.71 5.51 -12.36
C TYR A 63 -2.23 6.86 -11.82
N TYR A 64 -1.37 6.87 -10.79
CA TYR A 64 -0.76 8.10 -10.30
C TYR A 64 0.07 8.83 -11.38
N ARG A 65 0.57 8.10 -12.39
CA ARG A 65 1.25 8.71 -13.55
C ARG A 65 0.36 9.71 -14.31
N ALA A 66 -0.95 9.45 -14.37
CA ALA A 66 -1.90 10.36 -15.03
C ALA A 66 -2.02 11.70 -14.30
N VAL A 67 -1.88 11.67 -12.97
CA VAL A 67 -1.90 12.86 -12.11
C VAL A 67 -0.69 13.76 -12.38
N LEU A 68 0.48 13.15 -12.60
CA LEU A 68 1.72 13.88 -12.84
C LEU A 68 1.79 14.52 -14.23
N SER A 69 1.22 13.87 -15.25
CA SER A 69 1.38 14.29 -16.64
C SER A 69 0.43 15.41 -17.09
N ASN A 70 -0.78 15.52 -16.51
CA ASN A 70 -1.82 16.39 -17.09
C ASN A 70 -2.53 17.33 -16.11
N SER A 71 -2.19 17.28 -14.81
CA SER A 71 -2.65 18.21 -13.76
C SER A 71 -4.14 18.62 -13.87
N TYR A 72 -5.08 17.68 -14.04
CA TYR A 72 -6.55 17.89 -14.14
C TYR A 72 -7.07 19.04 -15.04
N SER A 73 -6.19 19.67 -15.79
CA SER A 73 -6.51 20.90 -16.52
C SER A 73 -7.36 20.63 -17.75
N ASN A 74 -7.43 19.37 -18.16
CA ASN A 74 -8.22 18.90 -19.29
C ASN A 74 -8.64 17.44 -19.07
N ASP A 75 -9.93 17.24 -18.76
CA ASP A 75 -10.53 15.93 -18.52
C ASP A 75 -10.30 14.94 -19.67
N SER A 76 -10.35 15.41 -20.93
CA SER A 76 -10.15 14.55 -22.09
C SER A 76 -8.73 13.99 -22.15
N LEU A 77 -7.72 14.81 -21.82
CA LEU A 77 -6.33 14.36 -21.77
C LEU A 77 -6.10 13.41 -20.59
N PHE A 78 -6.68 13.71 -19.43
CA PHE A 78 -6.59 12.86 -18.25
C PHE A 78 -7.20 11.47 -18.51
N VAL A 79 -8.40 11.39 -19.09
CA VAL A 79 -9.06 10.12 -19.45
C VAL A 79 -8.24 9.34 -20.49
N LYS A 80 -7.71 10.01 -21.51
CA LYS A 80 -6.82 9.36 -22.51
C LYS A 80 -5.60 8.73 -21.85
N GLU A 81 -5.00 9.42 -20.89
CA GLU A 81 -3.84 8.93 -20.17
C GLU A 81 -4.18 7.74 -19.26
N LEU A 82 -5.30 7.78 -18.55
CA LEU A 82 -5.79 6.63 -17.77
C LEU A 82 -6.02 5.39 -18.65
N LEU A 83 -6.59 5.56 -19.84
CA LEU A 83 -6.78 4.45 -20.79
C LEU A 83 -5.43 3.92 -21.29
N ARG A 84 -4.49 4.82 -21.64
CA ARG A 84 -3.13 4.43 -22.04
C ARG A 84 -2.45 3.56 -20.98
N ILE A 85 -2.54 3.97 -19.71
CA ILE A 85 -2.00 3.22 -18.58
C ILE A 85 -2.71 1.87 -18.42
N LYS A 86 -4.05 1.86 -18.44
CA LYS A 86 -4.86 0.63 -18.30
C LYS A 86 -4.49 -0.43 -19.34
N TYR A 87 -4.22 -0.03 -20.58
CA TYR A 87 -3.88 -0.94 -21.67
C TYR A 87 -2.38 -1.17 -21.87
N SER A 88 -1.50 -0.52 -21.09
CA SER A 88 -0.04 -0.71 -21.16
C SER A 88 0.42 -2.08 -20.63
N GLY A 89 -0.40 -2.73 -19.80
CA GLY A 89 -0.01 -3.95 -19.06
C GLY A 89 0.81 -3.67 -17.80
N GLU A 90 1.22 -2.42 -17.55
CA GLU A 90 1.92 -2.01 -16.34
C GLU A 90 0.98 -2.13 -15.12
N LYS A 91 1.41 -2.88 -14.11
CA LYS A 91 0.70 -3.04 -12.83
C LYS A 91 1.71 -2.99 -11.71
N TRP A 92 1.52 -2.06 -10.79
CA TRP A 92 2.33 -1.96 -9.59
C TRP A 92 1.60 -1.18 -8.51
N SER A 93 2.00 -1.45 -7.29
CA SER A 93 1.53 -0.78 -6.08
C SER A 93 2.74 -0.41 -5.22
N ILE A 94 2.98 0.88 -5.01
CA ILE A 94 4.15 1.40 -4.28
C ILE A 94 3.70 2.09 -2.99
N PRO A 95 4.06 1.57 -1.80
CA PRO A 95 3.77 2.22 -0.54
C PRO A 95 4.38 3.63 -0.46
N VAL A 96 3.57 4.59 0.00
CA VAL A 96 4.00 5.97 0.29
C VAL A 96 4.27 6.19 1.78
N ASN A 97 3.74 5.30 2.62
CA ASN A 97 4.07 5.15 4.03
C ASN A 97 4.69 3.77 4.31
N PRO A 98 5.32 3.58 5.49
CA PRO A 98 5.59 2.24 5.99
C PRO A 98 4.32 1.39 5.97
N LEU A 99 4.45 0.09 5.74
CA LEU A 99 3.34 -0.81 6.01
C LEU A 99 3.17 -0.95 7.52
N TYR A 100 1.94 -0.82 8.00
CA TYR A 100 1.64 -0.98 9.41
C TYR A 100 1.04 -2.36 9.65
N ILE A 101 1.78 -3.21 10.35
CA ILE A 101 1.40 -4.58 10.67
C ILE A 101 0.86 -4.60 12.08
N ILE A 102 -0.44 -4.83 12.22
CA ILE A 102 -1.14 -4.91 13.50
C ILE A 102 -1.28 -6.39 13.84
N THR A 103 -0.42 -6.87 14.73
CA THR A 103 -0.28 -8.29 15.03
C THR A 103 -1.25 -8.73 16.10
N VAL A 104 -2.07 -9.72 15.79
CA VAL A 104 -2.86 -10.46 16.79
C VAL A 104 -1.95 -11.49 17.49
N ASN A 105 -1.06 -12.13 16.72
CA ASN A 105 -0.01 -13.03 17.19
C ASN A 105 1.38 -12.56 16.70
N SER A 106 2.40 -12.66 17.55
CA SER A 106 3.74 -12.09 17.28
C SER A 106 4.57 -12.86 16.24
N LYS A 107 4.19 -14.09 15.86
CA LYS A 107 4.99 -14.94 14.97
C LYS A 107 5.20 -14.35 13.58
N ILE A 108 4.21 -13.63 13.04
CA ILE A 108 4.34 -13.02 11.70
C ILE A 108 5.51 -12.04 11.61
N VAL A 109 5.82 -11.32 12.70
CA VAL A 109 6.89 -10.32 12.75
C VAL A 109 8.25 -10.95 12.50
N GLU A 110 8.49 -12.15 13.02
CA GLU A 110 9.78 -12.84 12.86
C GLU A 110 10.08 -13.18 11.40
N TYR A 111 9.04 -13.45 10.59
CA TYR A 111 9.19 -13.76 9.18
C TYR A 111 9.44 -12.54 8.29
N ILE A 112 9.01 -11.34 8.74
CA ILE A 112 9.00 -10.13 7.89
C ILE A 112 9.91 -9.01 8.39
N LYS A 113 10.50 -9.13 9.59
CA LYS A 113 11.33 -8.06 10.21
C LYS A 113 12.50 -7.60 9.34
N ASP A 114 13.08 -8.52 8.55
CA ASP A 114 14.25 -8.26 7.70
C ASP A 114 13.87 -8.13 6.22
N TYR A 115 12.57 -8.05 5.90
CA TYR A 115 12.10 -7.94 4.53
C TYR A 115 12.47 -6.58 3.95
N ARG A 116 13.05 -6.60 2.74
CA ARG A 116 13.39 -5.43 1.93
C ARG A 116 13.18 -5.77 0.47
N ASP A 117 12.74 -4.80 -0.31
CA ASP A 117 12.65 -4.93 -1.75
C ASP A 117 12.98 -3.61 -2.48
N GLU A 118 12.92 -3.67 -3.81
CA GLU A 118 13.15 -2.55 -4.70
C GLU A 118 11.86 -2.08 -5.38
N TYR A 119 11.87 -0.85 -5.87
CA TYR A 119 10.74 -0.31 -6.62
C TYR A 119 10.43 -1.19 -7.85
N PRO A 120 9.15 -1.43 -8.15
CA PRO A 120 8.74 -2.24 -9.31
C PRO A 120 8.99 -1.54 -10.65
N VAL A 121 9.31 -0.24 -10.65
CA VAL A 121 9.56 0.58 -11.83
C VAL A 121 10.76 1.51 -11.63
N PRO A 122 11.52 1.85 -12.69
CA PRO A 122 12.75 2.63 -12.57
C PRO A 122 12.59 4.01 -11.94
N ASP A 123 11.43 4.64 -12.12
CA ASP A 123 11.11 5.97 -11.60
C ASP A 123 10.27 5.94 -10.31
N GLY A 124 10.16 4.79 -9.65
CA GLY A 124 9.35 4.61 -8.44
C GLY A 124 9.70 5.59 -7.31
N GLU A 125 10.99 5.85 -7.10
CA GLU A 125 11.44 6.82 -6.10
C GLU A 125 10.96 8.24 -6.42
N GLN A 126 11.06 8.66 -7.68
CA GLN A 126 10.59 9.97 -8.12
C GLN A 126 9.07 10.10 -7.91
N LEU A 127 8.30 9.06 -8.23
CA LEU A 127 6.84 9.05 -8.05
C LEU A 127 6.47 9.26 -6.57
N VAL A 128 7.11 8.50 -5.67
CA VAL A 128 6.87 8.59 -4.22
C VAL A 128 7.28 9.97 -3.68
N ASN A 129 8.46 10.47 -4.07
CA ASN A 129 8.94 11.78 -3.60
C ASN A 129 8.02 12.91 -4.08
N THR A 130 7.55 12.84 -5.33
CA THR A 130 6.60 13.82 -5.87
C THR A 130 5.29 13.78 -5.10
N TYR A 131 4.74 12.59 -4.85
CA TYR A 131 3.53 12.41 -4.04
C TYR A 131 3.69 13.03 -2.65
N LYS A 132 4.76 12.70 -1.93
CA LYS A 132 5.03 13.22 -0.58
C LYS A 132 5.16 14.74 -0.55
N SER A 133 5.80 15.33 -1.57
CA SER A 133 5.93 16.80 -1.64
C SER A 133 4.60 17.52 -1.84
N ARG A 134 3.66 16.89 -2.56
CA ARG A 134 2.32 17.45 -2.84
C ARG A 134 1.34 17.20 -1.70
N ASN A 135 1.58 16.17 -0.88
CA ASN A 135 0.71 15.74 0.19
C ASN A 135 1.46 15.70 1.53
N PRO A 136 1.76 16.84 2.17
CA PRO A 136 2.58 16.88 3.39
C PRO A 136 1.96 16.10 4.57
N GLU A 137 0.63 15.98 4.61
CA GLU A 137 -0.10 15.27 5.66
C GLU A 137 -0.26 13.76 5.41
N TYR A 138 0.40 13.20 4.39
CA TYR A 138 0.26 11.79 4.01
C TYR A 138 0.50 10.80 5.15
N THR A 139 1.35 11.16 6.12
CA THR A 139 1.66 10.33 7.30
C THR A 139 0.51 10.19 8.30
N GLN A 140 -0.49 11.07 8.24
CA GLN A 140 -1.65 11.02 9.12
C GLN A 140 -2.72 10.04 8.62
N ILE A 141 -2.84 9.87 7.30
CA ILE A 141 -3.85 9.05 6.63
C ILE A 141 -3.98 7.63 7.23
N PRO A 142 -2.91 6.82 7.32
CA PRO A 142 -3.03 5.47 7.84
C PRO A 142 -3.34 5.41 9.35
N ARG A 143 -3.06 6.48 10.12
CA ARG A 143 -3.23 6.48 11.59
C ARG A 143 -4.68 6.32 12.02
N ILE A 144 -5.63 6.88 11.27
CA ILE A 144 -7.06 6.78 11.57
C ILE A 144 -7.51 5.32 11.48
N VAL A 145 -7.09 4.63 10.42
CA VAL A 145 -7.42 3.21 10.22
C VAL A 145 -6.75 2.33 11.28
N ILE A 146 -5.48 2.61 11.60
CA ILE A 146 -4.77 1.88 12.66
C ILE A 146 -5.46 2.07 14.01
N GLY A 147 -5.81 3.30 14.38
CA GLY A 147 -6.51 3.58 15.64
C GLY A 147 -7.82 2.81 15.73
N ARG A 148 -8.64 2.84 14.67
CA ARG A 148 -9.90 2.09 14.62
C ARG A 148 -9.71 0.57 14.73
N LEU A 149 -8.70 0.01 14.06
CA LEU A 149 -8.43 -1.44 14.11
C LEU A 149 -7.91 -1.88 15.48
N VAL A 150 -7.16 -1.01 16.16
CA VAL A 150 -6.74 -1.26 17.53
C VAL A 150 -7.95 -1.18 18.46
N ASP A 151 -8.80 -0.16 18.35
CA ASP A 151 -9.95 0.05 19.26
C ASP A 151 -11.05 -1.03 19.14
N VAL A 152 -11.34 -1.55 17.96
CA VAL A 152 -12.44 -2.52 17.72
C VAL A 152 -12.15 -3.92 18.28
N GLU A 153 -10.88 -4.25 18.50
CA GLU A 153 -10.45 -5.56 19.03
C GLU A 153 -10.20 -5.51 20.55
N PHE A 154 -10.54 -4.40 21.22
CA PHE A 154 -10.62 -4.22 22.68
C PHE A 154 -12.09 -4.10 23.14
#